data_AF-A0A7K0KKV7-F1
#
_entry.id   AF-A0A7K0KKV7-F1
#
_cell.length_a   1.000
_cell.length_b   1.000
_cell.length_c   1.000
_cell.angle_alpha   90.00
_cell.angle_beta   90.00
_cell.angle_gamma   90.00
#
_symmetry.space_group_name_H-M   'P 1'
#
loop_
_entity.id
_entity.type
_entity.pdbx_description
1 polymer ?
#
loop_
_entity_poly.entity_id
_entity_poly.type
_entity_poly.pdbx_seq_one_letter_code
_entity_poly.pdbx_strand_id
1 'polypeptide(L)'
;MVDGLAVLDSILGKSLFEQEAHITLTDRGGEFTDAEHMEKRDDGTRRTRVFYCDPMQSGQKGSLENMHRELRYILPNEVDLRSIGLTDQTSLNVAISHINSSAKEHLNGKSPFELCEFMCPELAQKL
;
A
#
# COMPACT_ATOMS: atom_id res chain seq x y z
N MET A 1 -3.24 -8.58 8.31
CA MET A 1 -3.07 -8.31 6.87
C MET A 1 -4.31 -8.66 6.04
N VAL A 2 -4.93 -9.83 6.27
CA VAL A 2 -6.13 -10.31 5.53
C VAL A 2 -7.21 -9.23 5.40
N ASP A 3 -7.62 -8.60 6.51
CA ASP A 3 -8.66 -7.55 6.51
C ASP A 3 -8.26 -6.33 5.67
N GLY A 4 -6.98 -5.93 5.74
CA GLY A 4 -6.47 -4.80 4.96
C GLY A 4 -6.55 -5.08 3.45
N LEU A 5 -6.20 -6.29 3.03
CA LEU A 5 -6.44 -6.70 1.65
C LEU A 5 -7.94 -6.66 1.35
N ALA A 6 -8.81 -7.21 2.21
CA ALA A 6 -10.25 -7.28 1.96
C ALA A 6 -10.88 -5.90 1.76
N VAL A 7 -10.47 -4.92 2.57
CA VAL A 7 -10.84 -3.51 2.38
C VAL A 7 -10.40 -2.99 1.02
N LEU A 8 -9.15 -3.26 0.61
CA LEU A 8 -8.66 -2.85 -0.71
C LEU A 8 -9.42 -3.51 -1.87
N ASP A 9 -9.78 -4.80 -1.79
CA ASP A 9 -10.68 -5.45 -2.78
C ASP A 9 -12.00 -4.70 -2.90
N SER A 10 -12.58 -4.34 -1.75
CA SER A 10 -13.88 -3.69 -1.72
C SER A 10 -13.83 -2.30 -2.33
N ILE A 11 -12.72 -1.57 -2.15
CA ILE A 11 -12.52 -0.24 -2.72
C ILE A 11 -12.36 -0.33 -4.25
N LEU A 12 -11.48 -1.20 -4.72
CA LEU A 12 -11.16 -1.32 -6.14
C LEU A 12 -12.24 -2.08 -6.93
N GLY A 13 -12.90 -3.03 -6.28
CA GLY A 13 -13.76 -4.01 -6.94
C GLY A 13 -12.94 -5.15 -7.56
N LYS A 14 -13.61 -6.28 -7.77
CA LYS A 14 -12.98 -7.55 -8.17
C LYS A 14 -12.10 -7.44 -9.42
N SER A 15 -12.62 -6.86 -10.50
CA SER A 15 -11.91 -6.75 -11.78
C SER A 15 -10.62 -5.95 -11.64
N LEU A 16 -10.73 -4.73 -11.10
CA LEU A 16 -9.60 -3.82 -10.98
C LEU A 16 -8.54 -4.34 -10.00
N PHE A 17 -8.96 -4.97 -8.90
CA PHE A 17 -8.04 -5.61 -7.96
C PHE A 17 -7.25 -6.75 -8.64
N GLU A 18 -7.92 -7.58 -9.45
CA GLU A 18 -7.28 -8.67 -10.20
C GLU A 18 -6.38 -8.17 -11.35
N GLN A 19 -6.51 -6.91 -11.76
CA GLN A 19 -5.61 -6.29 -12.73
C GLN A 19 -4.40 -5.65 -12.03
N GLU A 20 -4.65 -4.81 -11.03
CA GLU A 20 -3.63 -3.93 -10.43
C GLU A 20 -2.96 -4.51 -9.17
N ALA A 21 -3.62 -5.42 -8.44
CA ALA A 21 -3.16 -5.96 -7.14
C ALA A 21 -3.08 -7.51 -7.11
N HIS A 22 -2.94 -8.14 -8.28
CA HIS A 22 -2.91 -9.60 -8.43
C HIS A 22 -1.69 -10.30 -7.82
N ILE A 23 -0.65 -9.54 -7.46
CA ILE A 23 0.56 -10.01 -6.79
C ILE A 23 0.78 -9.20 -5.51
N THR A 24 0.93 -9.89 -4.39
CA THR A 24 1.33 -9.30 -3.10
C THR A 24 2.70 -9.84 -2.72
N LEU A 25 3.72 -9.00 -2.76
CA LEU A 25 5.08 -9.34 -2.29
C LEU A 25 5.28 -8.81 -0.87
N THR A 26 5.61 -9.69 0.07
CA THR A 26 5.81 -9.33 1.48
C THR A 26 7.04 -10.00 2.09
N ASP A 27 7.43 -9.59 3.28
CA ASP A 27 8.44 -10.30 4.06
C ASP A 27 7.81 -11.46 4.85
N ARG A 28 8.62 -12.20 5.60
CA ARG A 28 8.15 -13.34 6.40
C ARG A 28 7.66 -12.95 7.79
N GLY A 29 7.18 -11.71 7.97
CA GLY A 29 6.55 -11.26 9.21
C GLY A 29 5.36 -12.15 9.60
N GLY A 30 5.13 -12.29 10.91
CA GLY A 30 4.06 -13.13 11.46
C GLY A 30 2.66 -12.71 11.00
N GLU A 31 2.47 -11.43 10.71
CA GLU A 31 1.23 -10.85 10.19
C GLU A 31 0.87 -11.30 8.77
N PHE A 32 1.81 -11.93 8.05
CA PHE A 32 1.67 -12.43 6.68
C PHE A 32 1.56 -13.96 6.60
N THR A 33 1.58 -14.69 7.71
CA THR A 33 1.62 -16.17 7.66
C THR A 33 0.35 -16.81 7.13
N ASP A 34 -0.78 -16.11 7.20
CA ASP A 34 -2.07 -16.59 6.72
C ASP A 34 -2.26 -16.36 5.21
N ALA A 35 -1.39 -16.99 4.42
CA ALA A 35 -1.39 -16.85 2.97
C ALA A 35 -2.70 -17.31 2.34
N GLU A 36 -3.34 -18.34 2.90
CA GLU A 36 -4.56 -18.90 2.32
C GLU A 36 -5.72 -17.88 2.30
N HIS A 37 -5.97 -17.22 3.43
CA HIS A 37 -7.01 -16.19 3.52
C HIS A 37 -6.59 -14.88 2.85
N MET A 38 -5.28 -14.62 2.71
CA MET A 38 -4.81 -13.50 1.89
C MET A 38 -5.06 -13.75 0.39
N GLU A 39 -4.88 -14.98 -0.09
CA GLU A 39 -4.99 -15.33 -1.51
C GLU A 39 -6.43 -15.56 -1.99
N LYS A 40 -7.35 -15.91 -1.09
CA LYS A 40 -8.74 -16.28 -1.43
C LYS A 40 -9.75 -15.29 -0.83
N ARG A 41 -10.86 -15.11 -1.53
CA ARG A 41 -12.07 -14.44 -1.02
C ARG A 41 -12.96 -15.46 -0.30
N ASP A 42 -13.97 -14.97 0.40
CA ASP A 42 -14.96 -15.81 1.10
C ASP A 42 -15.73 -16.74 0.16
N ASP A 43 -15.89 -16.36 -1.12
CA ASP A 43 -16.50 -17.19 -2.17
C ASP A 43 -15.56 -18.27 -2.74
N GLY A 44 -14.33 -18.36 -2.21
CA GLY A 44 -13.28 -19.29 -2.65
C GLY A 44 -12.53 -18.84 -3.91
N THR A 45 -12.89 -17.73 -4.53
CA THR A 45 -12.16 -17.20 -5.69
C THR A 45 -10.84 -16.56 -5.27
N ARG A 46 -9.85 -16.62 -6.16
CA ARG A 46 -8.52 -16.05 -5.88
C ARG A 46 -8.54 -14.54 -6.07
N ARG A 47 -8.03 -13.80 -5.08
CA ARG A 47 -7.87 -12.34 -5.15
C ARG A 47 -6.45 -11.90 -5.50
N THR A 48 -5.44 -12.57 -4.93
CA THR A 48 -4.03 -12.24 -5.15
C THR A 48 -3.18 -13.51 -5.05
N ARG A 49 -1.90 -13.39 -5.36
CA ARG A 49 -0.87 -14.40 -5.12
C ARG A 49 0.16 -13.82 -4.16
N VAL A 50 0.40 -14.50 -3.06
CA VAL A 50 1.32 -14.03 -2.02
C VAL A 50 2.70 -14.61 -2.27
N PHE A 51 3.69 -13.73 -2.37
CA PHE A 51 5.10 -14.08 -2.50
C PHE A 51 5.87 -13.51 -1.31
N TYR A 52 6.94 -14.21 -0.93
CA TYR A 52 7.79 -13.83 0.19
C TYR A 52 9.19 -13.49 -0.30
N CYS A 53 9.72 -12.37 0.17
CA CYS A 53 11.12 -12.01 -0.06
C CYS A 53 12.07 -13.06 0.53
N ASP A 54 13.25 -13.21 -0.06
CA ASP A 54 14.29 -14.10 0.44
C ASP A 54 14.84 -13.63 1.79
N PRO A 55 15.29 -14.55 2.67
CA PRO A 55 15.88 -14.17 3.94
C PRO A 55 17.07 -13.24 3.72
N MET A 56 17.16 -12.17 4.49
CA MET A 56 18.24 -11.16 4.42
C MET A 56 18.34 -10.40 3.08
N GLN A 57 17.31 -10.47 2.22
CA GLN A 57 17.24 -9.71 0.95
C GLN A 57 16.29 -8.51 1.05
N SER A 58 16.57 -7.59 1.99
CA SER A 58 15.76 -6.38 2.19
C SER A 58 15.67 -5.48 0.94
N GLY A 59 16.63 -5.59 0.02
CA GLY A 59 16.62 -4.87 -1.26
C GLY A 59 15.47 -5.24 -2.21
N GLN A 60 14.84 -6.41 -2.06
CA GLN A 60 13.68 -6.81 -2.87
C GLN A 60 12.44 -5.92 -2.65
N LYS A 61 12.43 -5.12 -1.59
CA LYS A 61 11.40 -4.13 -1.24
C LYS A 61 11.97 -2.69 -1.18
N GLY A 62 13.02 -2.39 -1.95
CA GLY A 62 13.73 -1.10 -1.86
C GLY A 62 12.85 0.15 -2.07
N SER A 63 11.83 0.06 -2.93
CA SER A 63 10.87 1.15 -3.14
C SER A 63 9.99 1.41 -1.91
N LEU A 64 9.57 0.35 -1.21
CA LEU A 64 8.79 0.44 0.03
C LEU A 64 9.60 1.09 1.15
N GLU A 65 10.89 0.76 1.28
CA GLU A 65 11.76 1.38 2.28
C GLU A 65 11.95 2.89 2.07
N ASN A 66 11.96 3.34 0.81
CA ASN A 66 11.98 4.77 0.49
C ASN A 66 10.67 5.44 0.89
N MET A 67 9.52 4.84 0.59
CA MET A 67 8.22 5.37 1.01
C MET A 67 8.08 5.41 2.54
N HIS A 68 8.54 4.38 3.25
CA HIS A 68 8.57 4.39 4.72
C HIS A 68 9.41 5.53 5.27
N ARG A 69 10.55 5.84 4.64
CA ARG A 69 11.37 6.99 5.04
C ARG A 69 10.63 8.31 4.84
N GLU A 70 9.92 8.47 3.73
CA GLU A 70 9.13 9.68 3.48
C GLU A 70 7.99 9.85 4.47
N LEU A 71 7.28 8.76 4.79
CA LEU A 71 6.21 8.77 5.79
C LEU A 71 6.72 9.21 7.16
N ARG A 72 7.95 8.85 7.52
CA ARG A 72 8.56 9.28 8.79
C ARG A 72 8.83 10.78 8.90
N TYR A 73 8.82 11.55 7.81
CA TYR A 73 8.85 13.02 7.91
C TYR A 73 7.54 13.59 8.48
N ILE A 74 6.43 12.88 8.30
CA ILE A 74 5.10 13.24 8.83
C ILE A 74 4.82 12.49 10.15
N LEU A 75 5.17 11.21 10.20
CA LEU A 75 4.95 10.29 11.31
C LEU A 75 6.30 9.82 11.90
N PRO A 76 7.00 10.69 12.65
CA PRO A 76 8.33 10.39 13.17
C PRO A 76 8.31 9.19 14.13
N ASN A 77 9.42 8.45 14.14
CA ASN A 77 9.64 7.38 15.10
C ASN A 77 9.72 7.95 16.53
N GLU A 78 9.41 7.10 17.52
CA GLU A 78 9.55 7.43 18.95
C GLU A 78 8.71 8.63 19.43
N VAL A 79 7.74 9.06 18.61
CA VAL A 79 6.76 10.09 18.96
C VAL A 79 5.39 9.46 19.16
N ASP A 80 4.66 9.93 20.16
CA ASP A 80 3.25 9.57 20.31
C ASP A 80 2.45 10.13 19.14
N LEU A 81 2.03 9.25 18.23
CA LEU A 81 1.28 9.61 17.02
C LEU A 81 -0.03 10.35 17.35
N ARG A 82 -0.66 10.08 18.48
CA ARG A 82 -1.87 10.81 18.89
C ARG A 82 -1.56 12.24 19.27
N SER A 83 -0.41 12.49 19.90
CA SER A 83 0.04 13.83 20.29
C SER A 83 0.28 14.77 19.10
N ILE A 84 0.56 14.19 17.92
CA ILE A 84 0.75 14.92 16.65
C ILE A 84 -0.50 14.89 15.76
N GLY A 85 -1.65 14.48 16.29
CA GLY A 85 -2.94 14.54 15.60
C GLY A 85 -3.31 13.29 14.78
N LEU A 86 -2.48 12.25 14.76
CA LEU A 86 -2.83 10.97 14.13
C LEU A 86 -3.73 10.16 15.07
N THR A 87 -5.04 10.44 15.00
CA THR A 87 -6.03 9.92 15.96
C THR A 87 -7.01 8.94 15.34
N ASP A 88 -7.13 8.91 14.01
CA ASP A 88 -8.05 8.06 13.26
C ASP A 88 -7.56 7.77 11.83
N GLN A 89 -8.30 6.94 11.09
CA GLN A 89 -7.99 6.60 9.71
C GLN A 89 -8.02 7.83 8.77
N THR A 90 -8.87 8.82 9.04
CA THR A 90 -8.97 10.05 8.23
C THR A 90 -7.66 10.85 8.31
N SER A 91 -7.11 11.03 9.51
CA SER A 91 -5.83 11.70 9.73
C SER A 91 -4.68 10.95 9.04
N LEU A 92 -4.70 9.61 9.04
CA LEU A 92 -3.72 8.79 8.31
C LEU A 92 -3.86 8.94 6.79
N ASN A 93 -5.08 8.95 6.27
CA ASN A 93 -5.34 9.14 4.85
C ASN A 93 -4.79 10.49 4.38
N VAL A 94 -5.01 11.58 5.15
CA VAL A 94 -4.47 12.91 4.82
C VAL A 94 -2.93 12.89 4.77
N ALA A 95 -2.26 12.26 5.74
CA ALA A 95 -0.80 12.12 5.74
C ALA A 95 -0.30 11.40 4.48
N ILE A 96 -0.96 10.31 4.08
CA ILE A 96 -0.62 9.54 2.88
C ILE A 96 -0.91 10.36 1.61
N SER A 97 -2.04 11.08 1.54
CA SER A 97 -2.37 11.97 0.42
C SER A 97 -1.31 13.04 0.22
N HIS A 98 -0.78 13.65 1.28
CA HIS A 98 0.31 14.62 1.16
C HIS A 98 1.55 14.03 0.47
N ILE A 99 1.91 12.78 0.77
CA ILE A 99 3.04 12.10 0.12
C ILE A 99 2.72 11.82 -1.35
N ASN A 100 1.54 11.26 -1.62
CA ASN A 100 1.11 10.86 -2.97
C ASN A 100 0.83 12.06 -3.90
N SER A 101 0.55 13.24 -3.36
CA SER A 101 0.36 14.48 -4.11
C SER A 101 1.63 15.34 -4.19
N SER A 102 2.73 14.93 -3.56
CA SER A 102 4.00 15.67 -3.62
C SER A 102 4.78 15.32 -4.88
N ALA A 103 5.18 16.35 -5.64
CA ALA A 103 6.03 16.21 -6.81
C ALA A 103 7.37 15.55 -6.48
N LYS A 104 7.82 14.63 -7.34
CA LYS A 104 9.09 13.92 -7.19
C LYS A 104 10.02 14.24 -8.36
N GLU A 105 11.27 14.54 -8.05
CA GLU A 105 12.30 14.82 -9.07
C GLU A 105 12.48 13.63 -10.03
N HIS A 106 12.55 12.41 -9.50
CA HIS A 106 12.67 11.19 -10.30
C HIS A 106 11.43 10.86 -11.15
N LEU A 107 10.31 11.57 -10.93
CA LEU A 107 9.10 11.53 -11.76
C LEU A 107 8.96 12.79 -12.63
N ASN A 108 10.06 13.49 -12.92
CA ASN A 108 10.08 14.74 -13.71
C ASN A 108 9.15 15.83 -13.15
N GLY A 109 9.08 15.95 -11.82
CA GLY A 109 8.25 16.94 -11.15
C GLY A 109 6.76 16.58 -11.07
N LYS A 110 6.38 15.36 -11.48
CA LYS A 110 5.04 14.81 -11.25
C LYS A 110 4.94 14.15 -9.89
N SER A 111 3.74 14.17 -9.32
CA SER A 111 3.39 13.42 -8.14
C SER A 111 3.09 11.95 -8.48
N PRO A 112 3.24 11.02 -7.52
CA PRO A 112 2.80 9.63 -7.70
C PRO A 112 1.33 9.53 -8.14
N PHE A 113 0.45 10.38 -7.60
CA PHE A 113 -0.96 10.38 -7.96
C PHE A 113 -1.19 10.85 -9.41
N GLU A 114 -0.53 11.92 -9.87
CA GLU A 114 -0.62 12.35 -11.28
C GLU A 114 -0.14 11.24 -12.24
N LEU A 115 0.91 10.51 -11.87
CA LEU A 115 1.38 9.39 -12.68
C LEU A 115 0.37 8.25 -12.70
N CYS A 116 -0.24 7.94 -11.55
CA CYS A 116 -1.31 6.93 -11.45
C CYS A 116 -2.52 7.33 -12.30
N GLU A 117 -2.96 8.58 -12.23
CA GLU A 117 -4.08 9.09 -13.03
C GLU A 117 -3.80 8.99 -14.53
N PHE A 118 -2.56 9.25 -14.95
CA PHE A 118 -2.14 9.11 -16.34
C PHE A 118 -2.09 7.63 -16.80
N MET A 119 -1.52 6.74 -15.99
CA MET A 119 -1.29 5.35 -16.36
C MET A 119 -2.54 4.48 -16.23
N CYS A 120 -3.30 4.66 -15.15
CA CYS A 120 -4.51 3.90 -14.82
C CYS A 120 -5.57 4.84 -14.21
N PRO A 121 -6.33 5.57 -15.05
CA PRO A 121 -7.35 6.52 -14.58
C PRO A 121 -8.43 5.88 -13.72
N GLU A 122 -8.81 4.63 -14.03
CA GLU A 122 -9.81 3.89 -13.26
C GLU A 122 -9.34 3.60 -11.83
N LEU A 123 -8.06 3.25 -11.66
CA LEU A 123 -7.45 3.09 -10.34
C LEU A 123 -7.43 4.41 -9.57
N ALA A 124 -7.00 5.49 -10.21
CA ALA A 124 -6.92 6.80 -9.55
C ALA A 124 -8.29 7.32 -9.06
N GLN A 125 -9.39 6.99 -9.75
CA GLN A 125 -10.75 7.38 -9.32
C GLN A 125 -11.25 6.62 -8.08
N LYS A 126 -10.63 5.48 -7.75
CA LYS A 126 -11.03 4.61 -6.63
C LYS A 126 -10.19 4.86 -5.37
N LEU A 127 -9.02 5.50 -5.51
CA LEU A 127 -8.08 5.81 -4.44
C LEU A 127 -8.35 7.20 -3.85
#